data_AF-A0A9E5EZD8-F1
#
_entry.id   AF-A0A9E5EZD8-F1
#
_cell.length_a   1.000
_cell.length_b   1.000
_cell.length_c   1.000
_cell.angle_alpha   90.00
_cell.angle_beta   90.00
_cell.angle_gamma   90.00
#
_symmetry.space_group_name_H-M   'P 1'
#
loop_
_entity.id
_entity.type
_entity.pdbx_description
1 polymer ?
#
loop_
_entity_poly.entity_id
_entity_poly.type
_entity_poly.pdbx_seq_one_letter_code
_entity_poly.pdbx_strand_id
1 'polypeptide(L)'
;MSNPTTNQITANEEPWLEVTSSRNFSNWLALEKISLAFSTYQAGKVFLLGRKQDGQISVFERTLQRCMGLCSTDNGFWLSSTYQVWRFENALLPGQMHND
;
A
#
# COMPACT_ATOMS: atom_id res chain seq x y z
N MET A 1 9.07 52.46 -10.37
CA MET A 1 9.58 51.21 -9.77
C MET A 1 8.56 50.13 -10.07
N SER A 2 8.85 49.30 -11.07
CA SER A 2 7.98 48.25 -11.60
C SER A 2 8.06 47.01 -10.70
N ASN A 3 6.92 46.56 -10.18
CA ASN A 3 6.80 45.28 -9.49
C ASN A 3 6.85 44.14 -10.52
N PRO A 4 7.64 43.08 -10.34
CA PRO A 4 7.51 41.88 -11.15
C PRO A 4 6.29 41.10 -10.67
N THR A 5 5.31 40.93 -11.56
CA THR A 5 4.21 39.99 -11.38
C THR A 5 4.80 38.58 -11.37
N THR A 6 4.89 37.97 -10.19
CA THR A 6 5.22 36.54 -10.06
C THR A 6 4.06 35.73 -10.64
N ASN A 7 4.25 35.23 -11.87
CA ASN A 7 3.39 34.20 -12.44
C ASN A 7 3.44 32.97 -11.55
N GLN A 8 2.31 32.64 -10.90
CA GLN A 8 2.16 31.36 -10.22
C GLN A 8 1.99 30.27 -11.27
N ILE A 9 2.99 29.39 -11.35
CA ILE A 9 2.91 28.13 -12.09
C ILE A 9 2.09 27.19 -11.19
N THR A 10 0.83 26.93 -11.54
CA THR A 10 0.07 25.81 -10.99
C THR A 10 0.71 24.51 -11.47
N ALA A 11 1.57 23.93 -10.64
CA ALA A 11 2.06 22.57 -10.87
C ALA A 11 0.88 21.62 -10.71
N ASN A 12 0.34 21.12 -11.83
CA ASN A 12 -0.47 19.92 -11.84
C ASN A 12 0.47 18.75 -11.53
N GLU A 13 0.74 18.50 -10.25
CA GLU A 13 1.42 17.30 -9.81
C GLU A 13 0.45 16.13 -9.98
N GLU A 14 0.73 15.24 -10.94
CA GLU A 14 0.02 13.98 -11.04
C GLU A 14 0.19 13.18 -9.74
N PRO A 15 -0.87 12.49 -9.27
CA PRO A 15 -0.80 11.73 -8.03
C PRO A 15 0.30 10.67 -8.13
N TRP A 16 1.17 10.63 -7.12
CA TRP A 16 2.28 9.66 -7.05
C TRP A 16 1.81 8.19 -7.07
N LEU A 17 0.54 7.96 -6.73
CA LEU A 17 -0.16 6.68 -6.83
C LEU A 17 -1.67 6.92 -7.03
N GLU A 18 -2.22 6.46 -8.14
CA GLU A 18 -3.66 6.38 -8.36
C GLU A 18 -4.14 4.94 -8.15
N VAL A 19 -5.14 4.73 -7.29
CA VAL A 19 -5.71 3.41 -7.01
C VAL A 19 -7.16 3.38 -7.42
N THR A 20 -7.45 2.56 -8.42
CA THR A 20 -8.80 2.26 -8.87
C THR A 20 -9.13 0.81 -8.55
N SER A 21 -10.42 0.51 -8.36
CA SER A 21 -10.89 -0.84 -8.08
C SER A 21 -12.25 -1.06 -8.71
N SER A 22 -12.62 -2.32 -8.93
CA SER A 22 -13.98 -2.64 -9.36
C SER A 22 -14.99 -2.30 -8.26
N ARG A 23 -16.21 -1.94 -8.65
CA ARG A 23 -17.27 -1.40 -7.77
C ARG A 23 -17.47 -2.18 -6.46
N ASN A 24 -17.32 -3.50 -6.48
CA ASN A 24 -17.58 -4.38 -5.33
C ASN A 24 -16.32 -4.97 -4.70
N PHE A 25 -15.13 -4.52 -5.11
CA PHE A 25 -13.87 -5.12 -4.66
C PHE A 25 -13.70 -5.06 -3.14
N SER A 26 -13.93 -3.89 -2.52
CA SER A 26 -13.84 -3.76 -1.06
C SER A 26 -14.85 -4.66 -0.32
N ASN A 27 -16.07 -4.76 -0.85
CA ASN A 27 -17.09 -5.64 -0.28
C ASN A 27 -16.72 -7.12 -0.40
N TRP A 28 -16.11 -7.50 -1.52
CA TRP A 28 -15.59 -8.85 -1.72
C TRP A 28 -14.48 -9.19 -0.73
N LEU A 29 -13.53 -8.28 -0.47
CA LEU A 29 -12.51 -8.47 0.58
C LEU A 29 -13.14 -8.71 1.96
N ALA A 30 -14.21 -7.97 2.29
CA ALA A 30 -14.94 -8.14 3.55
C ALA A 30 -15.65 -9.49 3.63
N LEU A 31 -16.30 -9.90 2.54
CA LEU A 31 -17.05 -11.16 2.46
C LEU A 31 -16.14 -12.37 2.62
N GLU A 32 -15.02 -12.38 1.89
CA GLU A 32 -14.03 -13.45 1.94
C GLU A 32 -13.12 -13.38 3.18
N LYS A 33 -13.19 -12.28 3.94
CA LYS A 33 -12.35 -12.01 5.13
C LYS A 33 -10.86 -12.06 4.80
N ILE A 34 -10.48 -11.47 3.68
CA ILE A 34 -9.09 -11.47 3.19
C ILE A 34 -8.54 -10.06 3.04
N SER A 35 -7.21 -10.00 2.99
CA SER A 35 -6.41 -8.85 2.55
C SER A 35 -5.38 -9.37 1.54
N LEU A 36 -4.88 -8.49 0.68
CA LEU A 36 -3.94 -8.87 -0.38
C LEU A 36 -2.56 -8.29 -0.09
N ALA A 37 -1.53 -9.10 -0.29
CA ALA A 37 -0.15 -8.65 -0.36
C ALA A 37 0.45 -9.10 -1.68
N PHE A 38 1.00 -8.17 -2.45
CA PHE A 38 1.65 -8.49 -3.72
C PHE A 38 2.79 -7.53 -4.01
N SER A 39 3.70 -7.95 -4.90
CA SER A 39 4.83 -7.14 -5.30
C SER A 39 4.93 -7.03 -6.80
N THR A 40 5.45 -5.90 -7.26
CA THR A 40 5.78 -5.67 -8.67
C THR A 40 7.29 -5.83 -8.85
N TYR A 41 7.72 -6.79 -9.66
CA TYR A 41 9.14 -7.09 -9.83
C TYR A 41 9.94 -5.88 -10.38
N GLN A 42 9.45 -5.26 -11.47
CA GLN A 42 10.16 -4.20 -12.17
C GLN A 42 10.07 -2.84 -11.46
N ALA A 43 8.87 -2.46 -11.01
CA ALA A 43 8.69 -1.19 -10.29
C ALA A 43 9.23 -1.24 -8.84
N GLY A 44 9.60 -2.42 -8.33
CA GLY A 44 10.20 -2.57 -7.01
C GLY A 44 9.30 -2.10 -5.88
N LYS A 45 8.00 -2.37 -5.99
CA LYS A 45 6.99 -2.02 -4.98
C LYS A 45 6.42 -3.28 -4.34
N VAL A 46 6.12 -3.21 -3.05
CA VAL A 46 5.20 -4.10 -2.36
C VAL A 46 3.95 -3.31 -1.99
N PHE A 47 2.79 -3.89 -2.23
CA PHE A 47 1.49 -3.34 -1.89
C PHE A 47 0.79 -4.25 -0.89
N LEU A 48 0.20 -3.65 0.14
CA LEU A 48 -0.71 -4.29 1.07
C LEU A 48 -2.07 -3.61 0.92
N LEU A 49 -3.06 -4.39 0.47
CA LEU A 49 -4.43 -3.94 0.31
C LEU A 49 -5.31 -4.59 1.36
N GLY A 50 -6.07 -3.77 2.05
CA GLY A 50 -7.08 -4.21 3.00
C GLY A 50 -8.34 -3.37 2.90
N ARG A 51 -9.16 -3.43 3.93
CA ARG A 51 -10.39 -2.65 4.04
C ARG A 51 -10.38 -1.87 5.35
N LYS A 52 -10.74 -0.59 5.28
CA LYS A 52 -10.94 0.28 6.44
C LYS A 52 -12.31 0.03 7.07
N GLN A 53 -12.53 0.53 8.30
CA GLN A 53 -13.81 0.37 8.98
C GLN A 53 -14.98 1.03 8.22
N ASP A 54 -14.72 2.17 7.57
CA ASP A 54 -15.67 2.90 6.72
C ASP A 54 -16.02 2.19 5.40
N GLY A 55 -15.40 1.03 5.13
CA GLY A 55 -15.61 0.24 3.93
C GLY A 55 -14.78 0.66 2.72
N GLN A 56 -13.93 1.68 2.82
CA GLN A 56 -12.99 2.03 1.76
C GLN A 56 -11.80 1.07 1.72
N ILE A 57 -11.12 1.02 0.58
CA ILE A 57 -9.89 0.24 0.45
C ILE A 57 -8.77 0.94 1.21
N SER A 58 -8.05 0.18 2.03
CA SER A 58 -6.79 0.61 2.61
C SER A 58 -5.65 0.19 1.69
N VAL A 59 -4.75 1.12 1.38
CA VAL A 59 -3.59 0.87 0.52
C VAL A 59 -2.35 1.30 1.28
N PHE A 60 -1.43 0.37 1.46
CA PHE A 60 -0.07 0.65 1.92
C PHE A 60 0.90 0.20 0.84
N GLU A 61 1.91 1.02 0.56
CA GLU A 61 2.98 0.65 -0.35
C GLU A 61 4.35 0.87 0.28
N ARG A 62 5.32 0.10 -0.17
CA ARG A 62 6.73 0.37 0.11
C ARG A 62 7.60 0.04 -1.09
N THR A 63 8.64 0.84 -1.30
CA THR A 63 9.68 0.53 -2.29
C THR A 63 10.68 -0.47 -1.73
N LEU A 64 10.77 -1.64 -2.35
CA LEU A 64 11.75 -2.70 -2.08
C LEU A 64 12.30 -3.23 -3.42
N GLN A 65 13.61 -3.11 -3.64
CA GLN A 65 14.21 -3.36 -4.95
C GLN A 65 14.19 -4.84 -5.34
N ARG A 66 13.48 -5.15 -6.44
CA ARG A 66 13.23 -6.50 -7.00
C ARG A 66 12.82 -7.51 -5.93
N CYS A 67 11.55 -7.51 -5.55
CA CYS A 67 10.98 -8.56 -4.72
C CYS A 67 10.99 -9.89 -5.50
N MET A 68 11.68 -10.91 -5.00
CA MET A 68 11.86 -12.21 -5.66
C MET A 68 10.98 -13.32 -5.07
N GLY A 69 10.33 -13.07 -3.94
CA GLY A 69 9.55 -14.07 -3.24
C GLY A 69 8.75 -13.46 -2.08
N LEU A 70 7.55 -14.02 -1.88
CA LEU A 70 6.65 -13.73 -0.78
C LEU A 70 6.23 -15.07 -0.15
N CYS A 71 6.29 -15.16 1.17
CA CYS A 71 5.88 -16.36 1.91
C CYS A 71 5.07 -15.94 3.14
N SER A 72 3.80 -16.35 3.20
CA SER A 72 2.94 -16.04 4.34
C SER A 72 3.31 -16.85 5.58
N THR A 73 2.98 -16.29 6.73
CA THR A 73 3.12 -16.91 8.05
C THR A 73 1.83 -16.68 8.83
N ASP A 74 1.71 -17.25 10.02
CA ASP A 74 0.51 -17.09 10.85
C ASP A 74 0.24 -15.63 11.29
N ASN A 75 1.28 -14.79 11.39
CA ASN A 75 1.17 -13.40 11.90
C ASN A 75 1.72 -12.33 10.94
N GLY A 76 1.87 -12.65 9.65
CA GLY A 76 2.48 -11.76 8.68
C GLY A 76 3.10 -12.50 7.50
N PHE A 77 4.22 -12.01 6.98
CA PHE A 77 4.89 -12.65 5.85
C PHE A 77 6.37 -12.27 5.75
N TRP A 78 7.12 -13.12 5.06
CA TRP A 78 8.49 -12.86 4.61
C TRP A 78 8.50 -12.37 3.17
N LEU A 79 9.43 -11.46 2.87
CA LEU A 79 9.67 -10.94 1.53
C LEU A 79 11.18 -10.92 1.26
N SER A 80 11.63 -11.60 0.20
CA SER A 80 13.01 -11.51 -0.26
C SER A 80 13.15 -10.43 -1.34
N SER A 81 14.10 -9.52 -1.19
CA SER A 81 14.50 -8.52 -2.18
C SER A 81 15.90 -8.80 -2.73
N THR A 82 16.40 -7.95 -3.62
CA THR A 82 17.75 -8.10 -4.20
C THR A 82 18.84 -8.23 -3.14
N TYR A 83 18.73 -7.48 -2.04
CA TYR A 83 19.81 -7.33 -1.06
C TYR A 83 19.41 -7.76 0.36
N GLN A 84 18.11 -7.90 0.64
CA GLN A 84 17.60 -8.04 2.00
C GLN A 84 16.44 -9.03 2.05
N VAL A 85 16.26 -9.64 3.22
CA VAL A 85 15.05 -10.39 3.55
C VAL A 85 14.30 -9.59 4.62
N TRP A 86 13.04 -9.29 4.35
CA TRP A 86 12.17 -8.50 5.20
C TRP A 86 11.15 -9.40 5.89
N ARG A 87 10.97 -9.21 7.20
CA ARG A 87 9.87 -9.79 7.97
C ARG A 87 8.84 -8.70 8.23
N PHE A 88 7.63 -8.89 7.75
CA PHE A 88 6.48 -8.07 8.11
C PHE A 88 5.65 -8.84 9.13
N GLU A 89 5.37 -8.22 10.27
CA GLU A 89 4.56 -8.81 11.32
C GLU A 89 3.47 -7.84 11.76
N ASN A 90 2.34 -8.41 12.13
CA ASN A 90 1.35 -7.68 12.90
C ASN A 90 1.92 -7.39 14.30
N ALA A 91 2.18 -6.12 14.56
CA ALA A 91 2.67 -5.63 15.84
C ALA A 91 1.56 -5.42 16.88
N LEU A 92 0.29 -5.58 16.50
CA LEU A 92 -0.85 -5.46 17.40
C LEU A 92 -1.05 -6.73 18.21
N LEU A 93 -1.48 -6.58 19.46
CA LEU A 93 -1.91 -7.72 20.27
C LEU A 93 -3.21 -8.33 19.72
N PRO A 94 -3.51 -9.61 20.04
CA PRO A 94 -4.78 -10.21 19.67
C PRO A 94 -5.98 -9.35 20.13
N GLY A 95 -6.85 -9.00 19.19
CA GLY A 95 -8.03 -8.15 19.44
C GLY A 95 -7.76 -6.65 19.47
N GLN A 96 -6.50 -6.20 19.34
CA GLN A 96 -6.18 -4.78 19.22
C GLN A 96 -6.34 -4.32 17.77
N MET A 97 -6.96 -3.15 17.59
CA MET A 97 -7.09 -2.47 16.30
C MET A 97 -6.07 -1.35 16.17
N HIS A 98 -5.53 -1.14 14.97
CA HIS A 98 -4.74 0.05 14.64
C HIS A 98 -5.67 1.26 14.60
N ASN A 99 -5.28 2.36 15.27
CA ASN A 99 -6.04 3.60 15.52
C ASN A 99 -7.22 3.91 14.58
N ASP A 100 -8.35 4.31 15.20
CA ASP A 100 -9.52 4.93 14.56
C ASP A 100 -9.22 6.34 14.01
#